data_AF-A0A3Q1D792-F1
#
_entry.id   AF-A0A3Q1D792-F1
#
_cell.length_a   1.000
_cell.length_b   1.000
_cell.length_c   1.000
_cell.angle_alpha   90.00
_cell.angle_beta   90.00
_cell.angle_gamma   90.00
#
_symmetry.space_group_name_H-M   'P 1'
#
loop_
_entity.id
_entity.type
_entity.pdbx_description
1 polymer ?
#
loop_
_entity_poly.entity_id
_entity_poly.type
_entity_poly.pdbx_seq_one_letter_code
_entity_poly.pdbx_strand_id
1 'polypeptide(L)' 'MSFLPVFSLETWILLITLIYIFIMYGQWTFEVFEKLGIPGPKPVIYMGTVYYTGDCENAQKYGRIWG' A
#
# COMPACT_ATOMS: atom_id res chain seq x y z
N MET A 1 32.23 -7.19 -9.13
CA MET A 1 31.94 -5.76 -9.39
C MET A 1 31.04 -5.69 -10.62
N SER A 2 29.93 -4.99 -10.50
CA SER A 2 28.86 -4.75 -11.51
C SER A 2 27.94 -5.94 -11.81
N PHE A 3 26.94 -6.14 -10.94
CA PHE A 3 25.94 -7.23 -11.01
C PHE A 3 24.71 -6.90 -11.86
N LEU A 4 24.67 -5.71 -12.49
CA LEU A 4 23.59 -5.34 -13.41
C LEU A 4 24.16 -5.34 -14.82
N PRO A 5 23.87 -6.36 -15.65
CA PRO A 5 24.11 -6.24 -17.08
C PRO A 5 23.28 -5.05 -17.55
N VAL A 6 23.88 -4.24 -18.42
CA VAL A 6 23.24 -3.08 -19.04
C VAL A 6 22.11 -3.62 -19.92
N PHE A 7 20.94 -3.85 -19.31
CA PHE A 7 19.76 -4.33 -20.00
C PHE A 7 19.41 -3.37 -21.14
N SER A 8 18.86 -3.89 -22.24
CA SER A 8 18.37 -3.07 -23.36
C SER A 8 17.45 -1.97 -22.84
N LEU A 9 17.43 -0.81 -23.50
CA LEU A 9 16.60 0.35 -23.15
C LEU A 9 15.12 -0.04 -22.99
N GLU A 10 14.68 -1.00 -23.79
CA GLU A 10 13.34 -1.61 -23.72
C GLU A 10 13.04 -2.25 -22.36
N THR A 11 14.01 -2.95 -21.76
CA THR A 11 13.81 -3.60 -20.46
C THR A 11 13.71 -2.59 -19.32
N TRP A 12 14.45 -1.47 -19.41
CA TRP A 12 14.32 -0.38 -18.43
C TRP A 12 12.95 0.28 -18.49
N ILE A 13 12.41 0.50 -19.70
CA ILE A 13 11.05 1.03 -19.88
C ILE A 13 10.01 0.10 -19.27
N LEU A 14 10.13 -1.22 -19.52
CA LEU A 14 9.24 -2.22 -18.95
C LEU A 14 9.36 -2.26 -17.42
N LEU A 15 10.57 -2.16 -16.88
CA LEU A 15 10.81 -2.16 -15.43
C LEU A 15 10.18 -0.93 -14.76
N ILE A 16 10.37 0.27 -15.32
CA ILE A 16 9.78 1.51 -14.79
C ILE A 16 8.25 1.44 -14.88
N THR A 17 7.72 0.94 -15.98
CA THR A 17 6.27 0.71 -16.15
C THR A 17 5.72 -0.24 -15.10
N LEU A 18 6.41 -1.37 -14.86
CA LEU A 18 6.03 -2.34 -13.84
C LEU A 18 5.99 -1.72 -12.44
N ILE A 19 7.03 -0.95 -12.08
CA ILE A 19 7.11 -0.25 -10.79
C ILE A 19 5.98 0.78 -10.67
N TYR A 20 5.70 1.53 -11.72
CA TYR A 20 4.63 2.53 -11.73
C TYR A 20 3.25 1.90 -11.51
N ILE A 21 2.95 0.81 -12.23
CA ILE A 21 1.69 0.05 -12.06
C ILE A 21 1.60 -0.50 -10.64
N PHE A 22 2.70 -1.03 -10.10
CA PHE A 22 2.74 -1.55 -8.74
C PHE A 22 2.35 -0.47 -7.73
N ILE A 23 2.98 0.71 -7.80
CA ILE A 23 2.69 1.86 -6.92
C ILE A 23 1.23 2.31 -7.05
N MET A 24 0.73 2.47 -8.28
CA MET A 24 -0.67 2.83 -8.50
C MET A 24 -1.63 1.80 -7.89
N TYR A 25 -1.35 0.51 -8.05
CA TYR A 25 -2.17 -0.56 -7.50
C TYR A 25 -2.16 -0.56 -5.96
N GLY A 26 -0.98 -0.35 -5.37
CA GLY A 26 -0.85 -0.18 -3.92
C GLY A 26 -1.67 0.99 -3.41
N GLN A 27 -1.55 2.17 -4.03
CA GLN A 27 -2.30 3.36 -3.65
C GLN A 27 -3.81 3.21 -3.83
N TRP A 28 -4.27 2.56 -4.90
CA TRP A 28 -5.69 2.36 -5.16
C TRP A 28 -6.38 1.58 -4.03
N THR A 29 -5.72 0.57 -3.47
CA THR A 29 -6.26 -0.22 -2.36
C THR A 29 -6.47 0.61 -1.09
N PHE A 30 -5.59 1.59 -0.82
CA PHE A 30 -5.74 2.51 0.32
C PHE A 30 -6.85 3.54 0.10
N GLU A 31 -7.02 4.01 -1.13
CA GLU A 31 -8.03 5.00 -1.45
C GLU A 31 -9.47 4.48 -1.28
N VAL A 32 -9.68 3.15 -1.36
CA VAL A 32 -11.01 2.53 -1.16
C VAL A 32 -11.55 2.78 0.25
N PHE A 33 -10.71 2.64 1.29
CA PHE A 33 -11.13 2.87 2.68
C PHE A 33 -11.42 4.35 2.96
N GLU A 34 -10.58 5.25 2.43
CA GLU A 34 -10.82 6.71 2.53
C GLU A 34 -12.11 7.12 1.81
N LYS A 35 -12.40 6.56 0.62
CA LYS A 35 -13.65 6.85 -0.11
C LYS A 35 -14.90 6.34 0.60
N LEU A 36 -14.81 5.26 1.38
CA LEU A 36 -15.95 4.71 2.12
C LEU A 36 -16.27 5.49 3.41
N GLY A 37 -15.42 6.44 3.81
CA GLY A 37 -15.58 7.23 5.03
C GLY A 37 -15.38 6.42 6.31
N ILE A 38 -14.74 5.25 6.21
CA ILE A 38 -14.45 4.41 7.37
C ILE A 38 -13.21 4.97 8.08
N PRO A 39 -13.32 5.35 9.37
CA PRO A 39 -12.17 5.78 10.14
C PRO A 39 -11.32 4.54 10.49
N GLY A 40 -10.02 4.59 10.18
CA GLY A 40 -9.13 3.48 10.43
C GLY A 40 -7.66 3.88 10.51
N PRO A 41 -6.80 2.99 11.06
CA PRO A 41 -5.37 3.22 11.07
C PRO A 41 -4.86 3.26 9.64
N LYS A 42 -4.23 4.38 9.25
CA LYS A 42 -3.69 4.56 7.90
C LYS A 42 -2.67 3.46 7.63
N PRO A 43 -2.94 2.50 6.73
CA PRO A 43 -2.06 1.36 6.60
C PRO A 43 -0.79 1.78 5.85
N VAL A 44 0.32 1.13 6.16
CA VAL A 44 1.60 1.43 5.49
C VAL A 44 1.55 0.81 4.10
N ILE A 45 1.96 1.59 3.10
CA ILE A 45 1.94 1.18 1.69
C ILE A 45 2.69 -0.17 1.57
N TYR A 46 1.99 -1.21 1.10
CA TYR A 46 2.39 -2.64 1.01
C TYR A 46 2.47 -3.48 2.28
N MET A 47 2.52 -2.89 3.47
CA MET A 47 2.50 -3.64 4.74
C MET A 47 1.09 -3.79 5.31
N GLY A 48 0.13 -3.00 4.84
CA GLY A 48 -1.21 -2.98 5.40
C GLY A 48 -1.20 -2.45 6.84
N THR A 49 -2.19 -2.87 7.64
CA THR A 49 -2.23 -2.59 9.08
C THR A 49 -1.52 -3.73 9.81
N VAL A 50 -0.21 -3.59 10.02
CA VAL A 50 0.61 -4.53 10.83
C VAL A 50 0.44 -4.27 12.34
N TYR A 51 -0.45 -3.37 12.73
CA TYR A 51 -0.79 -3.11 14.13
C TYR A 51 -2.13 -3.75 14.46
N TYR A 52 -2.11 -5.05 14.72
CA TYR A 52 -3.15 -5.76 15.49
C TYR A 52 -3.05 -5.38 16.98
N THR A 53 -2.98 -4.09 17.27
CA THR A 53 -3.32 -3.63 18.60
C THR A 53 -4.79 -3.95 18.77
N GLY A 54 -5.10 -4.83 19.73
CA GLY A 54 -6.31 -5.65 19.74
C GLY A 54 -7.62 -4.89 19.44
N ASP A 55 -8.59 -5.64 18.92
CA ASP A 55 -9.90 -5.15 18.44
C ASP A 55 -10.54 -4.10 19.37
N CYS A 56 -10.44 -4.29 20.69
CA CYS A 56 -10.94 -3.36 21.70
C CYS A 56 -10.29 -1.96 21.67
N GLU A 57 -8.98 -1.86 21.44
CA GLU A 57 -8.27 -0.57 21.44
C GLU A 57 -8.60 0.22 20.16
N ASN A 58 -8.71 -0.48 19.03
CA ASN A 58 -9.17 0.14 17.78
C ASN A 58 -10.66 0.54 17.86
N ALA A 59 -11.51 -0.24 18.53
CA ALA A 59 -12.90 0.12 18.81
C ALA A 59 -13.02 1.41 19.61
N GLN A 60 -12.17 1.56 20.63
CA GLN A 60 -12.18 2.74 21.49
C GLN A 60 -11.72 3.99 20.73
N LYS A 61 -10.81 3.83 19.77
CA LYS A 61 -10.18 4.95 19.05
C LYS A 61 -10.93 5.38 17.80
N TYR A 62 -11.54 4.44 17.08
CA TYR A 62 -12.18 4.67 15.77
C TYR A 62 -13.71 4.51 15.79
N GLY A 63 -14.30 3.98 16.87
CA GLY A 63 -15.75 3.90 17.06
C GLY A 63 -16.28 2.48 16.87
N ARG A 64 -17.56 2.31 16.51
CA ARG A 64 -18.18 0.96 16.37
C ARG A 64 -17.86 0.27 15.03
N ILE A 65 -17.41 1.02 14.04
CA ILE A 65 -17.05 0.54 12.71
C ILE A 65 -15.71 1.18 12.35
N TRP A 66 -14.69 0.36 12.14
CA TRP A 66 -13.35 0.78 11.71
C TRP A 66 -12.75 -0.27 10.78
N GLY A 67 -11.82 0.14 9.93
CA GLY A 67 -11.19 -0.71 8.91
C GLY A 67 -9.83 -0.20 8.51
#